data_AF-A0A8J4AS96-F1
#
_entry.id   AF-A0A8J4AS96-F1
#
_cell.length_a   1.000
_cell.length_b   1.000
_cell.length_c   1.000
_cell.angle_alpha   90.00
_cell.angle_beta   90.00
_cell.angle_gamma   90.00
#
_symmetry.space_group_name_H-M   'P 1'
#
loop_
_entity.id
_entity.type
_entity.pdbx_description
1 polymer ?
#
loop_
_entity_poly.entity_id
_entity_poly.type
_entity_poly.pdbx_seq_one_letter_code
_entity_poly.pdbx_strand_id
1 'polypeptide(L)'
;MRRNYGSEQAALGVRIDELHNLSSHAPFVPGAVAMTLQRAWDSGNRLVSLLDEGSWKALTEMESQHGQQVVNEVVEAMNNQQIRNCNAFLISVAKKFLTGSASTPAAGSYGGSSGAGGNYGGGSSGGSYGSASYASGGAGGQKGVPALNRLHGVLGQRAQDLLVQHSHVLRDSHFDEVVVSQLQKLPEHEALEVLAEVGRHELVGVKNIPAYIMGIINRYKRGVSRPSY
;
A
#
# COMPACT_ATOMS: atom_id res chain seq x y z
N MET A 1 -3.59 27.97 -8.75
CA MET A 1 -3.55 27.42 -10.12
C MET A 1 -2.36 26.48 -10.21
N ARG A 2 -2.55 25.22 -10.60
CA ARG A 2 -1.42 24.30 -10.83
C ARG A 2 -0.76 24.68 -12.16
N ARG A 3 0.58 24.78 -12.16
CA ARG A 3 1.35 25.08 -13.37
C ARG A 3 1.22 23.93 -14.34
N ASN A 4 0.81 24.20 -15.57
CA ASN A 4 0.82 23.22 -16.64
C ASN A 4 2.27 23.11 -17.17
N TYR A 5 2.79 21.89 -17.20
CA TYR A 5 4.15 21.55 -17.62
C TYR A 5 4.21 20.94 -19.02
N GLY A 6 3.10 20.88 -19.77
CA GLY A 6 3.05 20.21 -21.07
C GLY A 6 4.07 20.72 -22.10
N SER A 7 4.31 22.04 -22.16
CA SER A 7 5.35 22.60 -23.04
C SER A 7 6.77 22.22 -22.61
N GLU A 8 7.04 22.17 -21.30
CA GLU A 8 8.32 21.74 -20.74
C GLU A 8 8.55 20.24 -20.97
N GLN A 9 7.52 19.42 -20.77
CA GLN A 9 7.53 17.99 -21.05
C GLN A 9 7.85 17.73 -22.53
N ALA A 10 7.18 18.43 -23.45
CA ALA A 10 7.44 18.32 -24.88
C ALA A 10 8.89 18.74 -25.23
N ALA A 11 9.39 19.83 -24.64
CA ALA A 11 10.76 20.29 -24.84
C ALA A 11 11.82 19.27 -24.38
N LEU A 12 11.48 18.45 -23.37
CA LEU A 12 12.35 17.35 -22.91
C LEU A 12 12.24 16.09 -23.79
N GLY A 13 11.30 16.02 -24.73
CA GLY A 13 11.06 14.85 -25.58
C GLY A 13 10.06 13.84 -25.00
N VAL A 14 9.22 14.27 -24.05
CA VAL A 14 8.11 13.45 -23.56
C VAL A 14 7.05 13.33 -24.66
N ARG A 15 6.54 12.12 -24.92
CA ARG A 15 5.38 11.81 -25.76
C ARG A 15 4.12 12.25 -25.02
N ILE A 16 3.88 13.56 -25.03
CA ILE A 16 2.83 14.20 -24.25
C ILE A 16 1.44 13.66 -24.58
N ASP A 17 1.16 13.31 -25.83
CA ASP A 17 -0.15 12.77 -26.23
C ASP A 17 -0.43 11.43 -25.55
N GLU A 18 0.56 10.53 -25.51
CA GLU A 18 0.45 9.24 -24.82
C GLU A 18 0.29 9.44 -23.32
N LEU A 19 1.13 10.30 -22.72
CA LEU A 19 1.14 10.51 -21.28
C LEU A 19 -0.14 11.22 -20.78
N HIS A 20 -0.60 12.25 -21.50
CA HIS A 20 -1.76 13.07 -21.09
C HIS A 20 -3.07 12.31 -21.20
N ASN A 21 -3.14 11.32 -22.09
CA ASN A 21 -4.29 10.43 -22.19
C ASN A 21 -4.42 9.47 -21.00
N LEU A 22 -3.38 9.28 -20.19
CA LEU A 22 -3.41 8.37 -19.03
C LEU A 22 -4.06 8.99 -17.79
N SER A 23 -4.02 10.32 -17.63
CA SER A 23 -4.67 11.00 -16.52
C SER A 23 -4.81 12.50 -16.80
N SER A 24 -5.90 13.09 -16.31
CA SER A 24 -6.10 14.54 -16.29
C SER A 24 -5.02 15.30 -15.49
N HIS A 25 -4.28 14.59 -14.63
CA HIS A 25 -3.19 15.15 -13.83
C HIS A 25 -1.82 15.11 -14.54
N ALA A 26 -1.66 14.30 -15.59
CA ALA A 26 -0.39 14.14 -16.29
C ALA A 26 0.21 15.44 -16.88
N PRO A 27 -0.58 16.40 -17.43
CA PRO A 27 -0.04 17.69 -17.88
C PRO A 27 0.57 18.55 -16.77
N PHE A 28 0.27 18.24 -15.50
CA PHE A 28 0.74 18.99 -14.34
C PHE A 28 1.92 18.31 -13.62
N VAL A 29 2.37 17.16 -14.11
CA VAL A 29 3.56 16.49 -13.58
C VAL A 29 4.82 17.22 -14.04
N PRO A 30 5.82 17.47 -13.17
CA PRO A 30 7.04 18.16 -13.58
C PRO A 30 7.75 17.45 -14.75
N GLY A 31 8.35 18.22 -15.66
CA GLY A 31 8.89 17.71 -16.93
C GLY A 31 9.90 16.57 -16.74
N ALA A 32 10.81 16.72 -15.78
CA ALA A 32 11.81 15.71 -15.48
C ALA A 32 11.22 14.40 -14.92
N VAL A 33 10.12 14.48 -14.16
CA VAL A 33 9.41 13.30 -13.62
C VAL A 33 8.67 12.57 -14.74
N ALA A 34 8.01 13.31 -15.63
CA ALA A 34 7.35 12.77 -16.82
C ALA A 34 8.35 12.06 -17.75
N MET A 35 9.54 12.63 -17.94
CA MET A 35 10.63 11.98 -18.69
C MET A 35 11.07 10.67 -18.05
N THR A 36 11.21 10.62 -16.72
CA THR A 36 11.55 9.37 -16.01
C THR A 36 10.46 8.31 -16.15
N LEU A 37 9.19 8.69 -16.06
CA LEU A 37 8.06 7.77 -16.31
C LEU A 37 8.09 7.20 -17.73
N GLN A 38 8.37 8.03 -18.73
CA GLN A 38 8.50 7.58 -20.11
C GLN A 38 9.68 6.62 -20.30
N ARG A 39 10.85 6.92 -19.73
CA ARG A 39 12.00 6.00 -19.78
C ARG A 39 11.71 4.67 -19.10
N ALA A 40 10.96 4.68 -18.00
CA ALA A 40 10.51 3.47 -17.35
C ALA A 40 9.58 2.65 -18.27
N TRP A 41 8.64 3.32 -18.95
CA TRP A 41 7.77 2.68 -19.94
C TRP A 41 8.56 2.06 -21.10
N ASP A 42 9.50 2.81 -21.67
CA ASP A 42 10.34 2.38 -22.79
C ASP A 42 11.26 1.22 -22.43
N SER A 43 11.65 1.09 -21.15
CA SER A 43 12.38 -0.08 -20.64
C SER A 43 11.49 -1.29 -20.31
N GLY A 44 10.19 -1.20 -20.59
CA GLY A 44 9.23 -2.29 -20.41
C GLY A 44 8.52 -2.28 -19.06
N ASN A 45 8.80 -1.33 -18.16
CA ASN A 45 8.11 -1.22 -16.89
C ASN A 45 6.69 -0.64 -17.09
N ARG A 46 5.68 -1.25 -16.45
CA ARG A 46 4.26 -0.90 -16.62
C ARG A 46 3.73 0.09 -15.58
N LEU A 47 4.60 0.72 -14.77
CA LEU A 47 4.21 1.65 -13.71
C LEU A 47 3.19 2.69 -14.20
N VAL A 48 3.48 3.36 -15.31
CA VAL A 48 2.69 4.49 -15.83
C VAL A 48 1.23 4.11 -16.12
N SER A 49 0.97 2.87 -16.56
CA SER A 49 -0.40 2.38 -16.81
C SER A 49 -1.13 1.89 -15.55
N LEU A 50 -0.42 1.67 -14.45
CA LEU A 50 -0.98 1.18 -13.19
C LEU A 50 -1.28 2.30 -12.19
N LEU A 51 -0.80 3.52 -12.48
CA LEU A 51 -1.02 4.69 -11.64
C LEU A 51 -2.49 5.08 -11.56
N ASP A 52 -3.02 5.21 -10.34
CA ASP A 52 -4.35 5.77 -10.09
C ASP A 52 -4.31 7.30 -9.98
N GLU A 53 -5.50 7.93 -9.96
CA GLU A 53 -5.64 9.39 -9.85
C GLU A 53 -4.96 9.96 -8.60
N GLY A 54 -4.95 9.20 -7.50
CA GLY A 54 -4.27 9.61 -6.27
C GLY A 54 -2.75 9.68 -6.45
N SER A 55 -2.18 8.70 -7.13
CA SER A 55 -0.74 8.60 -7.40
C SER A 55 -0.30 9.66 -8.41
N TRP A 56 -1.07 9.87 -9.48
CA TRP A 56 -0.84 10.98 -10.40
C TRP A 56 -0.89 12.32 -9.69
N LYS A 57 -1.91 12.55 -8.87
CA LYS A 57 -2.03 13.79 -8.09
C LYS A 57 -0.84 14.00 -7.17
N ALA A 58 -0.37 12.95 -6.48
CA ALA A 58 0.80 13.05 -5.62
C ALA A 58 2.04 13.50 -6.40
N LEU A 59 2.29 12.95 -7.60
CA LEU A 59 3.41 13.37 -8.45
C LEU A 59 3.33 14.84 -8.88
N THR A 60 2.14 15.41 -9.04
CA THR A 60 1.97 16.85 -9.35
C THR A 60 2.32 17.77 -8.18
N GLU A 61 2.36 17.25 -6.95
CA GLU A 61 2.64 18.00 -5.73
C GLU A 61 4.13 17.89 -5.31
N MET A 62 4.91 17.07 -6.02
CA MET A 62 6.33 16.85 -5.72
C MET A 62 7.23 17.81 -6.49
N GLU A 63 8.35 18.17 -5.86
CA GLU A 63 9.47 18.80 -6.56
C GLU A 63 10.11 17.83 -7.57
N SER A 64 10.60 18.36 -8.69
CA SER A 64 11.19 17.58 -9.79
C SER A 64 12.23 16.56 -9.35
N GLN A 65 13.11 16.89 -8.40
CA GLN A 65 14.15 15.97 -7.92
C GLN A 65 13.56 14.82 -7.08
N HIS A 66 12.72 15.15 -6.09
CA HIS A 66 12.07 14.15 -5.25
C HIS A 66 11.12 13.25 -6.05
N GLY A 67 10.36 13.81 -7.01
CA GLY A 67 9.47 13.04 -7.86
C GLY A 67 10.23 12.01 -8.72
N GLN A 68 11.40 12.37 -9.25
CA GLN A 68 12.24 11.43 -9.98
C GLN A 68 12.74 10.29 -9.08
N GLN A 69 13.17 10.61 -7.86
CA GLN A 69 13.62 9.60 -6.89
C GLN A 69 12.49 8.62 -6.53
N VAL A 70 11.29 9.12 -6.27
CA VAL A 70 10.10 8.29 -6.03
C VAL A 70 9.82 7.35 -7.20
N VAL A 71 9.80 7.87 -8.42
CA VAL A 71 9.53 7.04 -9.61
C VAL A 71 10.61 5.97 -9.77
N ASN A 72 11.89 6.32 -9.61
CA ASN A 72 12.99 5.35 -9.70
C ASN A 72 12.89 4.24 -8.64
N GLU A 73 12.60 4.59 -7.39
CA GLU A 73 12.44 3.61 -6.29
C GLU A 73 11.26 2.66 -6.55
N VAL A 74 10.14 3.19 -7.05
CA VAL A 74 8.97 2.37 -7.38
C VAL A 74 9.26 1.46 -8.58
N VAL A 75 9.92 1.96 -9.62
CA VAL A 75 10.31 1.17 -10.81
C VAL A 75 11.25 0.04 -10.42
N GLU A 76 12.26 0.32 -9.60
CA GLU A 76 13.19 -0.69 -9.10
C GLU A 76 12.46 -1.75 -8.27
N ALA A 77 11.57 -1.33 -7.36
CA ALA A 77 10.79 -2.24 -6.54
C ALA A 77 9.82 -3.10 -7.37
N MET A 78 9.26 -2.57 -8.46
CA MET A 78 8.44 -3.32 -9.42
C MET A 78 9.26 -4.35 -10.19
N ASN A 79 10.42 -3.96 -10.73
CA ASN A 79 11.28 -4.86 -11.49
C ASN A 79 11.76 -6.05 -10.63
N ASN A 80 12.01 -5.79 -9.35
CA ASN A 80 12.39 -6.82 -8.38
C ASN A 80 11.21 -7.61 -7.81
N GLN A 81 9.98 -7.40 -8.31
CA GLN A 81 8.74 -8.01 -7.82
C GLN A 81 8.52 -7.85 -6.29
N GLN A 82 9.08 -6.80 -5.70
CA GLN A 82 9.01 -6.56 -4.26
C GLN A 82 7.73 -5.85 -3.81
N ILE A 83 6.90 -5.41 -4.77
CA ILE A 83 5.69 -4.65 -4.46
C ILE A 83 4.45 -5.30 -5.07
N ARG A 84 3.42 -5.43 -4.23
CA ARG A 84 2.09 -5.94 -4.61
C ARG A 84 1.13 -4.84 -5.02
N ASN A 85 1.32 -3.62 -4.47
CA ASN A 85 0.51 -2.45 -4.76
C ASN A 85 1.43 -1.24 -5.02
N CYS A 86 1.65 -0.92 -6.28
CA CYS A 86 2.54 0.16 -6.70
C CYS A 86 2.03 1.55 -6.27
N ASN A 87 0.71 1.79 -6.32
CA ASN A 87 0.11 3.07 -5.91
C ASN A 87 0.30 3.33 -4.42
N ALA A 88 0.00 2.35 -3.56
CA ALA A 88 0.24 2.47 -2.13
C ALA A 88 1.72 2.69 -1.81
N PHE A 89 2.61 1.96 -2.51
CA PHE A 89 4.04 2.11 -2.33
C PHE A 89 4.52 3.50 -2.77
N LEU A 90 4.13 3.97 -3.95
CA LEU A 90 4.46 5.32 -4.46
C LEU A 90 4.01 6.40 -3.48
N ILE A 91 2.78 6.35 -2.99
CA ILE A 91 2.26 7.30 -2.00
C ILE A 91 3.09 7.24 -0.71
N SER A 92 3.51 6.05 -0.26
CA SER A 92 4.35 5.90 0.93
C SER A 92 5.73 6.52 0.75
N VAL A 93 6.38 6.32 -0.40
CA VAL A 93 7.69 6.91 -0.71
C VAL A 93 7.56 8.43 -0.88
N ALA A 94 6.55 8.91 -1.62
CA ALA A 94 6.26 10.33 -1.78
C ALA A 94 6.06 11.03 -0.43
N LYS A 95 5.31 10.40 0.51
CA LYS A 95 5.14 10.93 1.86
C LYS A 95 6.47 11.09 2.60
N LYS A 96 7.40 10.14 2.51
CA LYS A 96 8.73 10.26 3.16
C LYS A 96 9.47 11.52 2.72
N PHE A 97 9.40 11.86 1.43
CA PHE A 97 10.03 13.07 0.88
C PHE A 97 9.29 14.36 1.25
N LEU A 98 7.96 14.32 1.36
CA LEU A 98 7.14 15.48 1.71
C LEU A 98 7.19 15.81 3.21
N THR A 99 7.31 14.82 4.10
CA THR A 99 7.34 15.04 5.56
C THR A 99 8.72 15.40 6.11
N GLY A 100 9.75 15.49 5.26
CA GLY A 100 11.06 16.04 5.59
C GLY A 100 11.67 15.51 6.89
N SER A 101 12.04 14.22 6.96
CA SER A 101 13.10 13.73 7.87
C SER A 101 13.43 12.23 7.70
N ALA A 102 14.70 12.01 7.37
CA ALA A 102 15.59 10.91 7.79
C ALA A 102 15.09 9.46 7.67
N SER A 103 15.49 8.79 6.58
CA SER A 103 16.21 7.50 6.61
C SER A 103 16.58 7.12 5.17
N THR A 104 17.81 7.41 4.77
CA THR A 104 18.45 6.82 3.59
C THR A 104 18.53 5.30 3.78
N PRO A 105 18.09 4.45 2.83
CA PRO A 105 18.50 3.06 2.82
C PRO A 105 19.85 2.99 2.08
N ALA A 106 20.95 3.28 2.78
CA ALA A 106 22.27 2.97 2.27
C ALA A 106 22.58 1.50 2.56
N ALA A 107 22.94 0.79 1.50
CA ALA A 107 23.46 -0.56 1.53
C ALA A 107 24.66 -0.69 2.49
N GLY A 108 24.71 -1.81 3.20
CA GLY A 108 25.95 -2.35 3.77
C GLY A 108 26.56 -1.59 4.95
N SER A 109 26.39 -2.16 6.14
CA SER A 109 27.51 -2.76 6.88
C SER A 109 27.77 -2.36 8.34
N TYR A 110 28.33 -3.35 9.03
CA TYR A 110 28.89 -3.54 10.37
C TYR A 110 29.32 -2.32 11.22
N GLY A 111 29.14 -2.46 12.54
CA GLY A 111 29.96 -1.76 13.55
C GLY A 111 29.14 -0.94 14.55
N GLY A 112 29.15 -1.34 15.83
CA GLY A 112 28.44 -0.64 16.89
C GLY A 112 29.13 0.62 17.41
N SER A 113 28.45 1.32 18.32
CA SER A 113 29.02 2.01 19.50
C SER A 113 27.92 2.84 20.19
N SER A 114 27.71 2.55 21.47
CA SER A 114 27.62 3.46 22.63
C SER A 114 27.18 4.92 22.44
N GLY A 115 26.26 5.38 23.31
CA GLY A 115 26.37 6.73 23.89
C GLY A 115 25.08 7.50 24.19
N ALA A 116 24.62 7.37 25.44
CA ALA A 116 24.21 8.44 26.37
C ALA A 116 23.15 9.53 26.00
N GLY A 117 22.15 9.67 26.88
CA GLY A 117 21.99 10.93 27.67
C GLY A 117 20.62 11.65 27.68
N GLY A 118 20.03 11.77 28.89
CA GLY A 118 19.14 12.87 29.38
C GLY A 118 17.64 12.73 29.08
N ASN A 119 16.71 12.48 30.04
CA ASN A 119 16.12 13.38 31.09
C ASN A 119 15.66 14.73 30.49
N TYR A 120 14.44 15.27 30.62
CA TYR A 120 13.58 15.69 31.77
C TYR A 120 12.10 15.72 31.27
N GLY A 121 11.05 15.36 32.00
CA GLY A 121 10.39 16.13 33.07
C GLY A 121 9.08 16.80 32.60
N GLY A 122 7.94 16.54 33.28
CA GLY A 122 6.75 17.42 33.26
C GLY A 122 5.40 16.78 32.87
N GLY A 123 4.50 16.62 33.84
CA GLY A 123 3.12 16.14 33.62
C GLY A 123 2.10 17.26 33.39
N SER A 124 0.92 16.89 32.88
CA SER A 124 -0.36 17.57 33.14
C SER A 124 -1.54 16.74 32.65
N SER A 125 -2.57 16.72 33.49
CA SER A 125 -3.88 16.11 33.33
C SER A 125 -4.74 16.80 32.26
N GLY A 126 -5.61 16.05 31.58
CA GLY A 126 -6.71 16.58 30.79
C GLY A 126 -7.26 15.57 29.79
N GLY A 127 -8.46 15.03 30.04
CA GLY A 127 -9.07 13.95 29.26
C GLY A 127 -9.93 14.39 28.06
N SER A 128 -10.45 13.36 27.37
CA SER A 128 -11.48 13.37 26.32
C SER A 128 -11.00 13.93 24.97
N TYR A 129 -11.11 13.27 23.81
CA TYR A 129 -12.13 12.37 23.25
C TYR A 129 -11.48 11.47 22.19
N GLY A 130 -11.98 10.23 22.08
CA GLY A 130 -11.39 9.16 21.27
C GLY A 130 -11.38 9.43 19.76
N SER A 131 -10.17 9.42 19.20
CA SER A 131 -9.92 9.14 17.79
C SER A 131 -9.08 7.87 17.74
N ALA A 132 -9.63 6.81 17.15
CA ALA A 132 -8.97 5.52 17.00
C ALA A 132 -7.82 5.64 15.99
N SER A 133 -6.69 6.16 16.46
CA SER A 133 -5.40 6.06 15.80
C SER A 133 -4.98 4.58 15.78
N TYR A 134 -5.05 3.94 14.63
CA TYR A 134 -4.38 2.67 14.39
C TYR A 134 -2.88 2.95 14.36
N ALA A 135 -2.28 2.90 15.56
CA ALA A 135 -0.85 2.81 15.75
C ALA A 135 -0.38 1.53 15.05
N SER A 136 0.30 1.74 13.92
CA SER A 136 1.08 0.75 13.19
C SER A 136 2.25 0.33 14.08
N GLY A 137 1.96 -0.58 15.02
CA GLY A 137 2.97 -1.31 15.78
C GLY A 137 3.67 -2.28 14.84
N GLY A 138 4.95 -1.99 14.57
CA GLY A 138 5.82 -2.86 13.80
C GLY A 138 5.95 -4.23 14.46
N ALA A 139 5.74 -5.26 13.64
CA ALA A 139 6.28 -6.59 13.87
C ALA A 139 7.00 -6.97 12.58
N GLY A 140 8.31 -7.19 12.67
CA GLY A 140 9.11 -7.67 11.55
C GLY A 140 8.61 -9.03 11.07
N GLY A 141 8.04 -9.05 9.87
CA GLY A 141 7.55 -10.26 9.19
C GLY A 141 8.49 -10.61 8.03
N GLN A 142 9.03 -11.82 8.07
CA GLN A 142 9.96 -12.39 7.09
C GLN A 142 9.48 -12.21 5.63
N LYS A 143 10.35 -11.66 4.77
CA LYS A 143 10.22 -11.73 3.30
C LYS A 143 10.16 -13.18 2.86
N GLY A 144 9.08 -13.59 2.19
CA GLY A 144 9.12 -14.73 1.26
C GLY A 144 7.91 -15.66 1.23
N VAL A 145 6.98 -15.59 2.18
CA VAL A 145 5.84 -16.51 2.23
C VAL A 145 4.53 -15.71 2.23
N PRO A 146 3.55 -16.01 1.35
CA PRO A 146 2.21 -15.45 1.44
C PRO A 146 1.70 -15.55 2.87
N ALA A 147 1.20 -14.45 3.45
CA ALA A 147 0.75 -14.44 4.85
C ALA A 147 -0.31 -15.52 5.08
N LEU A 148 -1.11 -15.84 4.05
CA LEU A 148 -2.07 -16.94 4.02
C LEU A 148 -1.47 -18.30 4.45
N ASN A 149 -0.20 -18.58 4.14
CA ASN A 149 0.47 -19.85 4.51
C ASN A 149 0.71 -19.98 6.02
N ARG A 150 0.51 -18.90 6.79
CA ARG A 150 0.50 -18.94 8.26
C ARG A 150 -0.83 -19.45 8.82
N LEU A 151 -1.87 -19.59 7.99
CA LEU A 151 -3.09 -20.28 8.36
C LEU A 151 -2.86 -21.79 8.22
N HIS A 152 -3.15 -22.54 9.27
CA HIS A 152 -2.96 -24.00 9.31
C HIS A 152 -4.30 -24.72 9.47
N GLY A 153 -4.31 -26.03 9.21
CA GLY A 153 -5.48 -26.88 9.40
C GLY A 153 -6.66 -26.53 8.48
N VAL A 154 -7.87 -26.67 9.00
CA VAL A 154 -9.11 -26.47 8.25
C VAL A 154 -9.25 -25.03 7.77
N LEU A 155 -8.81 -24.06 8.58
CA LEU A 155 -8.86 -22.64 8.24
C LEU A 155 -7.98 -22.30 7.02
N GLY A 156 -6.76 -22.85 6.98
CA GLY A 156 -5.86 -22.67 5.83
C GLY A 156 -6.43 -23.28 4.55
N GLN A 157 -6.96 -24.51 4.63
CA GLN A 157 -7.59 -25.17 3.49
C GLN A 157 -8.79 -24.36 2.97
N ARG A 158 -9.66 -23.88 3.86
CA ARG A 158 -10.83 -23.07 3.47
C ARG A 158 -10.45 -21.75 2.83
N ALA A 159 -9.40 -21.10 3.32
CA ALA A 159 -8.91 -19.87 2.71
C ALA A 159 -8.37 -20.13 1.30
N GLN A 160 -7.68 -21.25 1.08
CA GLN A 160 -7.19 -21.64 -0.24
C GLN A 160 -8.34 -21.99 -1.20
N ASP A 161 -9.34 -22.74 -0.74
CA ASP A 161 -10.53 -23.09 -1.53
C ASP A 161 -11.27 -21.82 -1.98
N LEU A 162 -11.41 -20.85 -1.08
CA LEU A 162 -12.04 -19.56 -1.34
C LEU A 162 -11.29 -18.77 -2.43
N LEU A 163 -9.95 -18.77 -2.42
CA LEU A 163 -9.13 -18.15 -3.47
C LEU A 163 -9.34 -18.82 -4.83
N VAL A 164 -9.48 -20.14 -4.88
CA VAL A 164 -9.74 -20.87 -6.13
C VAL A 164 -11.13 -20.52 -6.67
N GLN A 165 -12.15 -20.58 -5.80
CA GLN A 165 -13.54 -20.32 -6.15
C GLN A 165 -13.77 -18.89 -6.64
N HIS A 166 -13.09 -17.91 -6.03
CA HIS A 166 -13.24 -16.49 -6.35
C HIS A 166 -12.01 -15.90 -7.03
N SER A 167 -11.22 -16.70 -7.76
CA SER A 167 -9.95 -16.29 -8.39
C SER A 167 -10.04 -15.08 -9.33
N HIS A 168 -11.23 -14.78 -9.83
CA HIS A 168 -11.52 -13.59 -10.66
C HIS A 168 -11.48 -12.27 -9.86
N VAL A 169 -11.66 -12.30 -8.54
CA VAL A 169 -11.70 -11.10 -7.67
C VAL A 169 -10.78 -11.21 -6.45
N LEU A 170 -10.65 -12.39 -5.85
CA LEU A 170 -9.78 -12.65 -4.71
C LEU A 170 -8.39 -13.11 -5.15
N ARG A 171 -7.38 -12.61 -4.45
CA ARG A 171 -5.97 -12.98 -4.58
C ARG A 171 -5.39 -13.21 -3.20
N ASP A 172 -4.31 -13.98 -3.13
CA ASP A 172 -3.51 -14.18 -1.93
C ASP A 172 -3.08 -12.85 -1.27
N SER A 173 -2.80 -11.83 -2.08
CA SER A 173 -2.44 -10.49 -1.61
C SER A 173 -3.55 -9.78 -0.82
N HIS A 174 -4.80 -10.22 -0.93
CA HIS A 174 -5.91 -9.65 -0.14
C HIS A 174 -5.96 -10.18 1.29
N PHE A 175 -5.23 -11.26 1.58
CA PHE A 175 -5.00 -11.78 2.93
C PHE A 175 -3.62 -11.33 3.39
N ASP A 176 -3.50 -10.04 3.71
CA ASP A 176 -2.27 -9.47 4.25
C ASP A 176 -1.97 -9.95 5.68
N GLU A 177 -0.83 -9.54 6.22
CA GLU A 177 -0.40 -9.95 7.56
C GLU A 177 -1.39 -9.54 8.65
N VAL A 178 -2.08 -8.41 8.47
CA VAL A 178 -3.05 -7.90 9.45
C VAL A 178 -4.30 -8.76 9.39
N VAL A 179 -4.85 -9.00 8.21
CA VAL A 179 -6.03 -9.86 8.01
C VAL A 179 -5.76 -11.25 8.59
N VAL A 180 -4.62 -11.87 8.23
CA VAL A 180 -4.26 -13.20 8.71
C VAL A 180 -4.06 -13.22 10.22
N SER A 181 -3.33 -12.24 10.78
CA SER A 181 -3.13 -12.13 12.23
C SER A 181 -4.45 -11.99 12.98
N GLN A 182 -5.44 -11.30 12.40
CA GLN A 182 -6.75 -11.12 13.04
C GLN A 182 -7.63 -12.36 12.91
N LEU A 183 -7.57 -13.07 11.77
CA LEU A 183 -8.22 -14.38 11.63
C LEU A 183 -7.70 -15.39 12.66
N GLN A 184 -6.38 -15.42 12.91
CA GLN A 184 -5.77 -16.29 13.92
C GLN A 184 -6.17 -15.94 15.36
N LYS A 185 -6.65 -14.72 15.62
CA LYS A 185 -7.12 -14.29 16.95
C LYS A 185 -8.59 -14.64 17.21
N LEU A 186 -9.32 -15.04 16.18
CA LEU A 186 -10.70 -15.50 16.33
C LEU A 186 -10.72 -16.98 16.76
N PRO A 187 -11.74 -17.42 17.50
CA PRO A 187 -12.06 -18.84 17.60
C PRO A 187 -12.19 -19.45 16.20
N GLU A 188 -11.69 -20.67 16.01
CA GLU A 188 -11.61 -21.30 14.68
C GLU A 188 -12.97 -21.32 13.97
N HIS A 189 -14.05 -21.63 14.68
CA HIS A 189 -15.40 -21.64 14.12
C HIS A 189 -15.84 -20.25 13.63
N GLU A 190 -15.47 -19.16 14.30
CA GLU A 190 -15.78 -17.80 13.85
C GLU A 190 -14.93 -17.40 12.65
N ALA A 191 -13.65 -17.78 12.64
CA ALA A 191 -12.76 -17.53 11.50
C ALA A 191 -13.28 -18.23 10.23
N LEU A 192 -13.81 -19.46 10.36
CA LEU A 192 -14.45 -20.19 9.27
C LEU A 192 -15.72 -19.49 8.77
N GLU A 193 -16.56 -18.98 9.68
CA GLU A 193 -17.76 -18.20 9.32
C GLU A 193 -17.40 -16.89 8.61
N VAL A 194 -16.31 -16.22 9.02
CA VAL A 194 -15.80 -15.04 8.30
C VAL A 194 -15.45 -15.39 6.86
N LEU A 195 -14.70 -16.48 6.64
CA LEU A 195 -14.34 -16.91 5.28
C LEU A 195 -15.58 -17.29 4.46
N ALA A 196 -16.55 -17.97 5.06
CA ALA A 196 -17.82 -18.29 4.42
C ALA A 196 -18.64 -17.04 4.07
N GLU A 197 -18.65 -16.02 4.93
CA GLU A 197 -19.29 -14.73 4.65
C GLU A 197 -18.60 -14.00 3.49
N VAL A 198 -17.26 -14.00 3.45
CA VAL A 198 -16.50 -13.42 2.33
C VAL A 198 -16.85 -14.10 1.00
N GLY A 199 -17.00 -15.43 0.98
CA GLY A 199 -17.40 -16.16 -0.24
C GLY A 199 -18.86 -15.99 -0.65
N ARG A 200 -19.76 -15.64 0.28
CA ARG A 200 -21.18 -15.40 -0.01
C ARG A 200 -21.43 -14.03 -0.63
N HIS A 201 -20.60 -13.03 -0.32
CA HIS A 201 -20.79 -11.68 -0.81
C HIS A 201 -20.16 -11.46 -2.19
N GLU A 202 -20.86 -10.73 -3.06
CA GLU A 202 -20.29 -10.24 -4.31
C GLU A 202 -19.20 -9.21 -4.00
N LEU A 203 -17.95 -9.59 -4.24
CA LEU A 203 -16.80 -8.72 -4.06
C LEU A 203 -16.55 -7.80 -5.27
N VAL A 204 -17.36 -7.94 -6.33
CA VAL A 204 -17.31 -7.11 -7.54
C VAL A 204 -17.65 -5.66 -7.17
N GLY A 205 -16.71 -4.74 -7.40
CA GLY A 205 -16.86 -3.32 -7.05
C GLY A 205 -16.33 -2.94 -5.66
N VAL A 206 -15.84 -3.89 -4.86
CA VAL A 206 -15.15 -3.59 -3.60
C VAL A 206 -13.77 -3.00 -3.90
N LYS A 207 -13.60 -1.70 -3.64
CA LYS A 207 -12.36 -0.96 -3.90
C LYS A 207 -11.18 -1.41 -3.03
N ASN A 208 -11.45 -1.92 -1.82
CA ASN A 208 -10.43 -2.35 -0.86
C ASN A 208 -10.88 -3.63 -0.14
N ILE A 209 -10.50 -4.77 -0.71
CA ILE A 209 -10.88 -6.10 -0.23
C ILE A 209 -10.30 -6.40 1.17
N PRO A 210 -9.01 -6.14 1.48
CA PRO A 210 -8.49 -6.31 2.84
C PRO A 210 -9.31 -5.55 3.91
N ALA A 211 -9.67 -4.29 3.64
CA ALA A 211 -10.48 -3.50 4.56
C ALA A 211 -11.90 -4.06 4.72
N TYR A 212 -12.49 -4.60 3.65
CA TYR A 212 -13.77 -5.27 3.68
C TYR A 212 -13.74 -6.53 4.55
N ILE A 213 -12.74 -7.40 4.34
CA ILE A 213 -12.53 -8.61 5.16
C ILE A 213 -12.33 -8.22 6.63
N MET A 214 -11.50 -7.20 6.90
CA MET A 214 -11.33 -6.65 8.25
C MET A 214 -12.64 -6.14 8.87
N GLY A 215 -13.52 -5.54 8.06
CA GLY A 215 -14.86 -5.11 8.50
C GLY A 215 -15.71 -6.28 9.00
N ILE A 216 -15.68 -7.41 8.29
CA ILE A 216 -16.34 -8.66 8.70
C ILE A 216 -15.69 -9.18 9.98
N ILE A 217 -14.37 -9.33 10.02
CA ILE A 217 -13.64 -9.80 11.22
C ILE A 217 -13.99 -8.97 12.46
N ASN A 218 -13.97 -7.63 12.34
CA ASN A 218 -14.29 -6.73 13.44
C ASN A 218 -15.75 -6.86 13.92
N ARG A 219 -16.67 -7.34 13.07
CA ARG A 219 -18.06 -7.62 13.44
C ARG A 219 -18.14 -8.85 14.35
N TYR A 220 -17.45 -9.94 13.97
CA TYR A 220 -17.36 -11.16 14.79
C TYR A 220 -16.68 -10.87 16.12
N LYS A 221 -15.55 -10.13 16.11
CA LYS A 221 -14.87 -9.71 17.36
C LYS A 221 -15.74 -8.91 18.34
N ARG A 222 -16.75 -8.20 17.84
CA ARG A 222 -17.67 -7.40 18.66
C ARG A 222 -18.87 -8.22 19.16
N GLY A 223 -18.99 -9.49 18.79
CA GLY A 223 -20.14 -10.33 19.14
C GLY A 223 -21.45 -9.86 18.49
N VAL A 224 -21.37 -9.03 17.45
CA VAL A 224 -22.56 -8.59 16.71
C VAL A 224 -22.92 -9.73 15.74
N SER A 225 -23.75 -10.65 16.24
CA SER A 225 -24.13 -11.88 15.54
C SER A 225 -24.74 -11.63 14.16
N ARG A 226 -24.10 -12.30 13.20
CA ARG A 226 -24.58 -13.06 12.02
C ARG A 226 -25.83 -12.53 11.30
N PRO A 227 -25.78 -12.29 9.98
CA PRO A 227 -27.01 -12.28 9.19
C PRO A 227 -27.70 -13.65 9.37
N SER A 228 -28.84 -13.64 10.04
CA SER A 228 -29.75 -14.79 10.10
C SER A 228 -30.19 -15.16 8.68
N TYR A 229 -30.22 -16.47 8.43
CA TYR A 229 -30.58 -17.14 7.17
C TYR A 229 -31.77 -16.52 6.43
#